data_AF-A0A1A8PW06-F1
#
_entry.id   AF-A0A1A8PW06-F1
#
_cell.length_a   1.000
_cell.length_b   1.000
_cell.length_c   1.000
_cell.angle_alpha   90.00
_cell.angle_beta   90.00
_cell.angle_gamma   90.00
#
_symmetry.space_group_name_H-M   'P 1'
#
loop_
_entity.id
_entity.type
_entity.pdbx_description
1 polymer ?
#
loop_
_entity_poly.entity_id
_entity_poly.type
_entity_poly.pdbx_seq_one_letter_code
_entity_poly.pdbx_strand_id
1 'polypeptide(L)'
;MESRIPVPFDKPVVSVSVEHVPCTKTSMELFDPIYSCGVLRPSGDVVKCFSDVYTDCDELQLMLQDEESKHYHAVERKERREFLFRIFKHLRLGGELCQYEDHIDPYISTTKQIYKDLISVRKDADTKRICVVSTVLKVSAYDGSGRCFPGTPEQEQTFAYMIVDPFKRHVNLFSHFYGVGNFSL
;
A
#
# COMPACT_ATOMS: atom_id res chain seq x y z
N MET A 1 -11.73 25.57 -2.58
CA MET A 1 -10.84 24.40 -2.45
C MET A 1 -10.90 23.68 -3.78
N GLU A 2 -10.10 24.13 -4.74
CA GLU A 2 -10.15 23.63 -6.11
C GLU A 2 -9.59 22.22 -6.15
N SER A 3 -10.41 21.28 -6.61
CA SER A 3 -9.99 19.93 -6.97
C SER A 3 -8.94 20.05 -8.07
N ARG A 4 -7.65 19.92 -7.72
CA ARG A 4 -6.57 19.87 -8.71
C ARG A 4 -6.74 18.61 -9.54
N ILE A 5 -7.29 18.81 -10.74
CA ILE A 5 -7.23 17.92 -11.90
C ILE A 5 -5.78 17.41 -12.04
N PRO A 6 -5.53 16.13 -12.36
CA PRO A 6 -4.17 15.61 -12.49
C PRO A 6 -3.36 16.49 -13.45
N VAL A 7 -2.20 16.93 -12.95
CA VAL A 7 -1.28 17.83 -13.66
C VAL A 7 -0.96 17.19 -15.02
N PRO A 8 -1.12 17.90 -16.15
CA PRO A 8 -0.64 17.41 -17.44
C PRO A 8 0.85 17.11 -17.31
N PHE A 9 1.32 16.00 -17.90
CA PHE A 9 2.75 15.76 -17.98
C PHE A 9 3.41 16.91 -18.75
N ASP A 10 4.33 17.63 -18.11
CA ASP A 10 5.05 18.77 -18.73
C ASP A 10 5.84 18.34 -19.99
N LYS A 11 6.18 17.06 -20.07
CA LYS A 11 6.86 16.42 -21.18
C LYS A 11 6.03 15.23 -21.68
N PRO A 12 6.13 14.88 -22.97
CA PRO A 12 5.45 13.70 -23.49
C PRO A 12 5.94 12.44 -22.78
N VAL A 13 4.99 11.59 -22.37
CA VAL A 13 5.30 10.26 -21.84
C VAL A 13 5.86 9.41 -22.98
N VAL A 14 7.04 8.84 -22.77
CA VAL A 14 7.74 8.01 -23.75
C VAL A 14 7.57 6.52 -23.48
N SER A 15 7.32 6.13 -22.23
CA SER A 15 7.08 4.72 -21.87
C SER A 15 6.29 4.57 -20.57
N VAL A 16 5.70 3.38 -20.38
CA VAL A 16 4.95 2.99 -19.18
C VAL A 16 5.45 1.63 -18.71
N SER A 17 5.72 1.51 -17.41
CA SER A 17 5.99 0.24 -16.73
C SER A 17 4.75 -0.23 -15.99
N VAL A 18 4.46 -1.54 -16.11
CA VAL A 18 3.27 -2.17 -15.51
C VAL A 18 3.70 -3.46 -14.81
N GLU A 19 3.41 -3.57 -13.52
CA GLU A 19 3.58 -4.78 -12.72
C GLU A 19 2.20 -5.32 -12.33
N HIS A 20 1.91 -6.58 -12.65
CA HIS A 20 0.72 -7.25 -12.15
C HIS A 20 0.87 -7.55 -10.66
N VAL A 21 -0.05 -7.03 -9.85
CA VAL A 21 -0.04 -7.20 -8.39
C VAL A 21 -1.00 -8.34 -8.02
N PRO A 22 -0.53 -9.40 -7.33
CA PRO A 22 -1.41 -10.43 -6.80
C PRO A 22 -2.51 -9.82 -5.94
N CYS A 23 -3.76 -10.18 -6.22
CA CYS A 23 -4.92 -9.71 -5.47
C CYS A 23 -5.92 -10.87 -5.36
N THR A 24 -5.61 -11.81 -4.47
CA THR A 24 -6.34 -13.08 -4.34
C THR A 24 -7.02 -13.23 -2.98
N LYS A 25 -6.56 -12.46 -1.98
CA LYS A 25 -7.04 -12.57 -0.60
C LYS A 25 -8.43 -11.95 -0.44
N THR A 26 -9.31 -12.66 0.26
CA THR A 26 -10.66 -12.20 0.62
C THR A 26 -10.89 -12.12 2.13
N SER A 27 -9.88 -12.49 2.92
CA SER A 27 -9.90 -12.46 4.39
C SER A 27 -8.80 -11.55 4.92
N MET A 28 -9.02 -10.98 6.11
CA MET A 28 -8.03 -10.21 6.85
C MET A 28 -7.05 -11.09 7.63
N GLU A 29 -7.25 -12.41 7.65
CA GLU A 29 -6.38 -13.40 8.31
C GLU A 29 -4.91 -13.31 7.88
N LEU A 30 -4.63 -12.70 6.72
CA LEU A 30 -3.27 -12.37 6.28
C LEU A 30 -2.47 -11.56 7.32
N PHE A 31 -3.16 -10.80 8.18
CA PHE A 31 -2.53 -9.98 9.22
C PHE A 31 -2.43 -10.68 10.58
N ASP A 32 -3.03 -11.87 10.76
CA ASP A 32 -3.00 -12.61 12.02
C ASP A 32 -1.56 -12.85 12.54
N PRO A 33 -0.56 -13.16 11.69
CA PRO A 33 0.81 -13.35 12.16
C PRO A 33 1.41 -12.12 12.85
N ILE A 34 0.94 -10.90 12.52
CA ILE A 34 1.42 -9.65 13.12
C ILE A 34 1.10 -9.63 14.63
N TYR A 35 -0.06 -10.15 15.02
CA TYR A 35 -0.51 -10.20 16.43
C TYR A 35 0.28 -11.19 17.30
N SER A 36 0.95 -12.18 16.69
CA SER A 36 1.70 -13.21 17.42
C SER A 36 3.21 -13.12 17.29
N CYS A 37 3.74 -12.32 16.36
CA CYS A 37 5.17 -12.31 16.05
C CYS A 37 6.03 -11.45 17.00
N GLY A 38 5.41 -10.65 17.88
CA GLY A 38 6.09 -9.85 18.90
C GLY A 38 6.28 -8.36 18.57
N VAL A 39 5.81 -7.90 17.40
CA VAL A 39 5.83 -6.46 17.03
C VAL A 39 4.72 -5.66 17.71
N LEU A 40 3.75 -6.33 18.34
CA LEU A 40 2.66 -5.74 19.09
C LEU A 40 2.65 -6.25 20.53
N ARG A 41 2.14 -5.41 21.44
CA ARG A 41 1.72 -5.81 22.78
C ARG A 41 0.38 -6.56 22.71
N PRO A 42 0.00 -7.34 23.73
CA PRO A 42 -1.32 -7.98 23.78
C PRO A 42 -2.51 -7.02 23.68
N SER A 43 -2.31 -5.73 24.01
CA SER A 43 -3.30 -4.67 23.81
C SER A 43 -3.55 -4.31 22.35
N GLY A 44 -2.57 -4.54 21.46
CA GLY A 44 -2.55 -4.03 20.08
C GLY A 44 -1.65 -2.81 19.90
N ASP A 45 -1.07 -2.29 20.98
CA ASP A 45 -0.06 -1.22 20.91
C ASP A 45 1.22 -1.71 20.22
N VAL A 46 1.77 -0.87 19.35
CA VAL A 46 3.00 -1.17 18.61
C VAL A 46 4.21 -1.09 19.53
N VAL A 47 5.09 -2.08 19.47
CA VAL A 47 6.32 -2.12 20.28
C VAL A 47 7.34 -1.14 19.71
N LYS A 48 7.68 -0.11 20.49
CA LYS A 48 8.72 0.88 20.14
C LYS A 48 10.13 0.26 20.17
N CYS A 49 10.99 0.67 19.25
CA CYS A 49 12.41 0.32 19.19
C CYS A 49 13.29 1.56 19.32
N PHE A 50 14.56 1.34 19.66
CA PHE A 50 15.58 2.37 19.51
C PHE A 50 16.23 2.20 18.14
N SER A 51 16.37 3.30 17.42
CA SER A 51 17.16 3.37 16.20
C SER A 51 18.03 4.61 16.26
N ASP A 52 19.30 4.46 15.86
CA ASP A 52 20.20 5.61 15.69
C ASP A 52 19.85 6.45 14.45
N VAL A 53 18.95 5.94 13.60
CA VAL A 53 18.57 6.54 12.31
C VAL A 53 17.16 7.14 12.35
N TYR A 54 16.23 6.51 13.06
CA TYR A 54 14.83 6.93 13.11
C TYR A 54 14.43 7.40 14.51
N THR A 55 13.99 8.66 14.60
CA THR A 55 13.56 9.30 15.87
C THR A 55 12.36 8.60 16.51
N ASP A 56 11.47 8.01 15.70
CA ASP A 56 10.25 7.33 16.15
C ASP A 56 10.17 5.89 15.60
N CYS A 57 11.25 5.11 15.79
CA CYS A 57 11.33 3.71 15.40
C CYS A 57 10.30 2.84 16.15
N ASP A 58 9.63 1.95 15.43
CA ASP A 58 8.94 0.82 16.04
C ASP A 58 9.08 -0.50 15.26
N GLU A 59 8.88 -1.60 15.97
CA GLU A 59 9.08 -2.96 15.48
C GLU A 59 8.18 -3.28 14.27
N LEU A 60 7.00 -2.65 14.19
CA LEU A 60 6.12 -2.81 13.05
C LEU A 60 6.69 -2.15 11.80
N GLN A 61 7.25 -0.94 11.91
CA GLN A 61 7.93 -0.30 10.79
C GLN A 61 9.13 -1.13 10.31
N LEU A 62 9.96 -1.62 11.24
CA LEU A 62 11.09 -2.50 10.89
C LEU A 62 10.61 -3.78 10.17
N MET A 63 9.58 -4.45 10.70
CA MET A 63 9.00 -5.64 10.08
C MET A 63 8.47 -5.39 8.66
N LEU A 64 8.05 -4.16 8.33
CA LEU A 64 7.53 -3.78 7.02
C LEU A 64 8.60 -3.39 6.00
N GLN A 65 9.71 -2.78 6.44
CA GLN A 65 10.70 -2.15 5.55
C GLN A 65 12.07 -2.82 5.56
N ASP A 66 12.49 -3.40 6.69
CA ASP A 66 13.84 -3.94 6.86
C ASP A 66 13.83 -5.46 6.67
N GLU A 67 14.44 -5.94 5.58
CA GLU A 67 14.53 -7.39 5.29
C GLU A 67 15.36 -8.15 6.33
N GLU A 68 16.25 -7.45 7.03
CA GLU A 68 17.10 -8.01 8.08
C GLU A 68 16.44 -7.95 9.47
N SER A 69 15.23 -7.35 9.57
CA SER A 69 14.46 -7.35 10.81
C SER A 69 14.12 -8.77 11.24
N LYS A 70 14.28 -9.04 12.53
CA LYS A 70 13.88 -10.29 13.20
C LYS A 70 12.47 -10.75 12.82
N HIS A 71 11.56 -9.80 12.57
CA HIS A 71 10.15 -10.07 12.35
C HIS A 71 9.72 -9.99 10.88
N TYR A 72 10.64 -9.68 9.94
CA TYR A 72 10.32 -9.46 8.52
C TYR A 72 9.54 -10.64 7.90
N HIS A 73 9.94 -11.87 8.23
CA HIS A 73 9.36 -13.10 7.72
C HIS A 73 8.11 -13.58 8.48
N ALA A 74 7.61 -12.83 9.46
CA ALA A 74 6.37 -13.17 10.16
C ALA A 74 5.17 -13.27 9.21
N VAL A 75 5.15 -12.44 8.16
CA VAL A 75 4.22 -12.57 7.03
C VAL A 75 5.02 -13.09 5.84
N GLU A 76 4.54 -14.15 5.20
CA GLU A 76 5.30 -14.82 4.15
C GLU A 76 5.54 -13.93 2.94
N ARG A 77 6.67 -14.12 2.23
CA ARG A 77 7.03 -13.34 1.03
C ARG A 77 5.92 -13.31 -0.03
N LYS A 78 5.17 -14.40 -0.19
CA LYS A 78 4.03 -14.46 -1.11
C LYS A 78 2.89 -13.53 -0.67
N GLU A 79 2.60 -13.51 0.62
CA GLU A 79 1.54 -12.70 1.21
C GLU A 79 1.90 -11.21 1.25
N ARG A 80 3.17 -10.88 1.49
CA ARG A 80 3.68 -9.51 1.38
C ARG A 80 3.49 -8.90 -0.01
N ARG A 81 3.38 -9.73 -1.06
CA ARG A 81 3.12 -9.28 -2.44
C ARG A 81 1.65 -9.00 -2.71
N GLU A 82 0.73 -9.54 -1.92
CA GLU A 82 -0.71 -9.35 -2.10
C GLU A 82 -1.10 -7.88 -1.95
N PHE A 83 -2.03 -7.42 -2.79
CA PHE A 83 -2.49 -6.03 -2.78
C PHE A 83 -3.04 -5.61 -1.41
N LEU A 84 -3.75 -6.52 -0.72
CA LEU A 84 -4.25 -6.29 0.63
C LEU A 84 -3.11 -5.90 1.60
N PHE A 85 -1.99 -6.63 1.57
CA PHE A 85 -0.82 -6.29 2.39
C PHE A 85 -0.17 -4.98 1.97
N ARG A 86 -0.09 -4.72 0.65
CA ARG A 86 0.48 -3.47 0.14
C ARG A 86 -0.30 -2.24 0.61
N ILE A 87 -1.64 -2.28 0.65
CA ILE A 87 -2.45 -1.19 1.22
C ILE A 87 -2.09 -0.94 2.69
N PHE A 88 -2.06 -2.00 3.49
CA PHE A 88 -1.68 -1.91 4.91
C PHE A 88 -0.29 -1.29 5.09
N LYS A 89 0.70 -1.79 4.34
CA LYS A 89 2.06 -1.25 4.36
C LYS A 89 2.05 0.25 4.04
N HIS A 90 1.36 0.66 2.98
CA HIS A 90 1.28 2.07 2.58
C HIS A 90 0.62 2.96 3.63
N LEU A 91 -0.46 2.50 4.27
CA LEU A 91 -1.10 3.24 5.36
C LEU A 91 -0.18 3.38 6.57
N ARG A 92 0.55 2.31 6.94
CA ARG A 92 1.46 2.34 8.07
C ARG A 92 2.68 3.24 7.84
N LEU A 93 3.25 3.21 6.63
CA LEU A 93 4.38 4.06 6.27
C LEU A 93 3.97 5.53 6.10
N GLY A 94 2.72 5.78 5.67
CA GLY A 94 2.15 7.11 5.56
C GLY A 94 2.91 8.02 4.59
N GLY A 95 2.84 9.32 4.87
CA GLY A 95 3.55 10.38 4.13
C GLY A 95 4.35 11.29 5.06
N GLU A 96 4.90 12.36 4.51
CA GLU A 96 5.82 13.26 5.24
C GLU A 96 5.14 14.02 6.39
N LEU A 97 3.82 14.27 6.30
CA LEU A 97 3.04 14.96 7.35
C LEU A 97 2.52 14.02 8.45
N CYS A 98 3.28 12.97 8.81
CA CYS A 98 3.04 12.02 9.91
C CYS A 98 1.58 11.55 10.08
N GLN A 99 1.26 10.37 9.54
CA GLN A 99 -0.02 9.67 9.77
C GLN A 99 0.16 8.47 10.72
N TYR A 100 1.04 8.60 11.73
CA TYR A 100 1.34 7.48 12.60
C TYR A 100 0.32 7.34 13.74
N GLU A 101 -0.11 6.11 13.94
CA GLU A 101 -0.88 5.61 15.07
C GLU A 101 0.00 4.67 15.89
N ASP A 102 -0.13 4.73 17.22
CA ASP A 102 0.57 3.85 18.16
C ASP A 102 -0.12 2.49 18.34
N HIS A 103 -1.32 2.33 17.78
CA HIS A 103 -2.13 1.10 17.85
C HIS A 103 -2.34 0.51 16.45
N ILE A 104 -2.42 -0.82 16.31
CA ILE A 104 -2.57 -1.46 15.00
C ILE A 104 -3.97 -1.31 14.39
N ASP A 105 -5.00 -1.29 15.23
CA ASP A 105 -6.41 -1.37 14.80
C ASP A 105 -6.86 -0.28 13.79
N PRO A 106 -6.47 1.00 13.93
CA PRO A 106 -6.76 2.01 12.91
C PRO A 106 -6.25 1.62 11.51
N TYR A 107 -5.05 1.05 11.42
CA TYR A 107 -4.49 0.61 10.14
C TYR A 107 -5.24 -0.59 9.56
N ILE A 108 -5.56 -1.60 10.38
CA ILE A 108 -6.26 -2.81 9.94
C ILE A 108 -7.68 -2.48 9.50
N SER A 109 -8.40 -1.68 10.29
CA SER A 109 -9.76 -1.25 9.99
C SER A 109 -9.83 -0.38 8.74
N THR A 110 -8.89 0.56 8.56
CA THR A 110 -8.81 1.42 7.37
C THR A 110 -8.42 0.61 6.13
N THR A 111 -7.44 -0.29 6.24
CA THR A 111 -7.06 -1.23 5.16
C THR A 111 -8.28 -2.00 4.68
N LYS A 112 -9.06 -2.55 5.61
CA LYS A 112 -10.28 -3.31 5.30
C LYS A 112 -11.31 -2.48 4.53
N GLN A 113 -11.53 -1.23 4.96
CA GLN A 113 -12.47 -0.32 4.30
C GLN A 113 -12.01 0.00 2.87
N ILE A 114 -10.77 0.45 2.70
CA ILE A 114 -10.19 0.76 1.38
C ILE A 114 -10.25 -0.47 0.47
N TYR A 115 -9.86 -1.65 0.96
CA TYR A 115 -9.87 -2.87 0.15
C TYR A 115 -11.29 -3.24 -0.30
N LYS A 116 -12.30 -3.11 0.57
CA LYS A 116 -13.70 -3.38 0.22
C LYS A 116 -14.26 -2.40 -0.80
N ASP A 117 -13.82 -1.15 -0.78
CA ASP A 117 -14.27 -0.13 -1.71
C ASP A 117 -13.64 -0.28 -3.10
N LEU A 118 -12.36 -0.66 -3.14
CA LEU A 118 -11.60 -0.80 -4.38
C LEU A 118 -11.81 -2.15 -5.08
N ILE A 119 -11.94 -3.25 -4.31
CA ILE A 119 -11.90 -4.61 -4.85
C ILE A 119 -13.29 -5.22 -4.92
N SER A 120 -13.63 -5.70 -6.12
CA SER A 120 -14.83 -6.48 -6.34
C SER A 120 -14.55 -7.97 -6.22
N VAL A 121 -15.52 -8.66 -5.62
CA VAL A 121 -15.52 -10.11 -5.47
C VAL A 121 -16.78 -10.71 -6.08
N ARG A 122 -16.68 -11.96 -6.49
CA ARG A 122 -17.79 -12.75 -7.02
C ARG A 122 -17.84 -14.09 -6.30
N LYS A 123 -19.06 -14.61 -6.10
CA LYS A 123 -19.25 -16.01 -5.75
C LYS A 123 -19.12 -16.87 -7.01
N ASP A 124 -18.14 -17.75 -7.02
CA ASP A 124 -17.94 -18.72 -8.08
C ASP A 124 -19.14 -19.68 -8.18
N ALA A 125 -19.60 -19.95 -9.41
CA ALA A 125 -20.85 -20.67 -9.63
C ALA A 125 -20.72 -22.16 -9.24
N ASP A 126 -19.54 -22.74 -9.44
CA ASP A 126 -19.29 -24.17 -9.27
C ASP A 126 -18.81 -24.47 -7.85
N THR A 127 -17.72 -23.80 -7.43
CA THR A 127 -17.09 -24.02 -6.13
C THR A 127 -17.81 -23.35 -4.96
N LYS A 128 -18.74 -22.42 -5.24
CA LYS A 128 -19.43 -21.56 -4.26
C LYS A 128 -18.51 -20.69 -3.41
N ARG A 129 -17.21 -20.61 -3.73
CA ARG A 129 -16.22 -19.79 -3.03
C ARG A 129 -16.27 -18.34 -3.51
N ILE A 130 -15.89 -17.41 -2.65
CA ILE A 130 -15.75 -16.01 -3.02
C ILE A 130 -14.36 -15.83 -3.63
N CYS A 131 -14.30 -15.22 -4.81
CA CYS A 131 -13.06 -14.95 -5.54
C CYS A 131 -12.99 -13.48 -5.94
N VAL A 132 -11.78 -12.92 -5.94
CA VAL A 132 -11.52 -11.57 -6.45
C VAL A 132 -11.68 -11.57 -7.97
N VAL A 133 -12.35 -10.53 -8.50
CA VAL A 133 -12.51 -10.33 -9.94
C VAL A 133 -11.78 -9.10 -10.48
N SER A 134 -11.39 -8.17 -9.60
CA SER A 134 -10.62 -7.00 -9.99
C SER A 134 -9.18 -7.38 -10.37
N THR A 135 -8.64 -6.70 -11.38
CA THR A 135 -7.21 -6.79 -11.73
C THR A 135 -6.48 -5.58 -11.18
N VAL A 136 -5.35 -5.80 -10.48
CA VAL A 136 -4.55 -4.73 -9.89
C VAL A 136 -3.21 -4.62 -10.59
N LEU A 137 -2.90 -3.43 -11.08
CA LEU A 137 -1.66 -3.13 -11.81
C LEU A 137 -0.93 -2.00 -11.10
N LYS A 138 0.32 -2.22 -10.69
CA LYS A 138 1.20 -1.12 -10.27
C LYS A 138 1.76 -0.47 -11.52
N VAL A 139 1.59 0.84 -11.65
CA VAL A 139 1.92 1.57 -12.87
C VAL A 139 2.94 2.67 -12.60
N SER A 140 3.81 2.93 -13.57
CA SER A 140 4.73 4.07 -13.57
C SER A 140 4.89 4.58 -15.00
N ALA A 141 4.97 5.90 -15.16
CA ALA A 141 5.18 6.53 -16.46
C ALA A 141 6.54 7.24 -16.49
N TYR A 142 7.13 7.30 -17.67
CA TYR A 142 8.45 7.87 -17.90
C TYR A 142 8.39 8.87 -19.05
N ASP A 143 9.08 10.00 -18.87
CA ASP A 143 9.38 10.97 -19.94
C ASP A 143 10.87 10.91 -20.30
N GLY A 144 11.34 11.81 -21.17
CA GLY A 144 12.75 11.87 -21.60
C GLY A 144 13.77 12.12 -20.48
N SER A 145 13.34 12.42 -19.26
CA SER A 145 14.14 12.70 -18.06
C SER A 145 14.08 11.58 -17.01
N GLY A 146 13.27 10.55 -17.23
CA GLY A 146 13.06 9.44 -16.28
C GLY A 146 11.61 9.33 -15.80
N ARG A 147 11.41 8.77 -14.61
CA ARG A 147 10.06 8.50 -14.07
C ARG A 147 9.34 9.81 -13.74
N CYS A 148 8.20 10.06 -14.37
CA CYS A 148 7.37 11.25 -14.14
C CYS A 148 6.09 10.96 -13.33
N PHE A 149 5.69 9.68 -13.22
CA PHE A 149 4.53 9.25 -12.42
C PHE A 149 4.84 7.95 -11.65
N PRO A 150 4.44 7.80 -10.38
CA PRO A 150 3.75 8.78 -9.52
C PRO A 150 4.72 9.71 -8.77
N GLY A 151 5.68 10.30 -9.49
CA GLY A 151 6.70 11.16 -8.91
C GLY A 151 8.12 10.63 -9.14
N THR A 152 9.08 11.51 -8.92
CA THR A 152 10.49 11.24 -9.17
C THR A 152 11.17 10.46 -8.04
N PRO A 153 10.97 10.75 -6.73
CA PRO A 153 11.74 10.08 -5.69
C PRO A 153 11.39 8.60 -5.59
N GLU A 154 12.40 7.73 -5.62
CA GLU A 154 12.25 6.30 -5.36
C GLU A 154 12.09 6.04 -3.86
N GLN A 155 10.89 6.35 -3.36
CA GLN A 155 10.46 6.08 -2.00
C GLN A 155 9.38 4.99 -2.02
N GLU A 156 9.38 4.08 -1.05
CA GLU A 156 8.37 3.01 -1.00
C GLU A 156 6.95 3.56 -0.86
N GLN A 157 6.81 4.71 -0.19
CA GLN A 157 5.56 5.44 0.00
C GLN A 157 5.03 6.05 -1.31
N THR A 158 5.87 6.18 -2.34
CA THR A 158 5.43 6.67 -3.66
C THR A 158 4.93 5.51 -4.51
N PHE A 159 3.62 5.47 -4.76
CA PHE A 159 2.99 4.37 -5.50
C PHE A 159 1.78 4.82 -6.32
N ALA A 160 1.44 4.01 -7.32
CA ALA A 160 0.19 4.10 -8.04
C ALA A 160 -0.27 2.72 -8.48
N TYR A 161 -1.50 2.39 -8.09
CA TYR A 161 -2.20 1.18 -8.47
C TYR A 161 -3.42 1.54 -9.30
N MET A 162 -3.51 0.92 -10.47
CA MET A 162 -4.68 0.93 -11.32
C MET A 162 -5.49 -0.35 -11.04
N ILE A 163 -6.72 -0.17 -10.56
CA ILE A 163 -7.64 -1.26 -10.22
C ILE A 163 -8.73 -1.30 -11.28
N VAL A 164 -8.71 -2.35 -12.10
CA VAL A 164 -9.67 -2.57 -13.19
C VAL A 164 -10.78 -3.49 -12.68
N ASP A 165 -12.01 -3.00 -12.70
CA ASP A 165 -13.21 -3.80 -12.44
C ASP A 165 -13.92 -4.11 -13.77
N PRO A 166 -13.83 -5.34 -14.28
CA PRO A 166 -14.41 -5.70 -15.57
C PRO A 166 -15.94 -5.70 -15.57
N PHE A 167 -16.59 -5.87 -14.41
CA PHE A 167 -18.04 -5.95 -14.30
C PHE A 167 -18.67 -4.57 -14.14
N LYS A 168 -18.09 -3.72 -13.29
CA LYS A 168 -18.50 -2.32 -13.15
C LYS A 168 -18.04 -1.46 -14.33
N ARG A 169 -17.10 -1.96 -15.15
CA ARG A 169 -16.45 -1.20 -16.25
C ARG A 169 -15.77 0.08 -15.76
N HIS A 170 -15.23 0.03 -14.55
CA HIS A 170 -14.57 1.14 -13.90
C HIS A 170 -13.08 0.85 -13.77
N VAL A 171 -12.29 1.93 -13.81
CA VAL A 171 -10.87 1.90 -13.45
C VAL A 171 -10.68 2.89 -12.33
N ASN A 172 -10.25 2.40 -11.16
CA ASN A 172 -9.91 3.25 -10.02
C ASN A 172 -8.40 3.43 -9.96
N LEU A 173 -7.95 4.64 -9.65
CA LEU A 173 -6.55 4.95 -9.40
C LEU A 173 -6.37 5.15 -7.88
N PHE A 174 -5.54 4.32 -7.26
CA PHE A 174 -5.12 4.48 -5.87
C PHE A 174 -3.62 4.82 -5.85
N SER A 175 -3.29 6.06 -5.48
CA SER A 175 -1.91 6.56 -5.58
C SER A 175 -1.55 7.49 -4.43
N HIS A 176 -0.27 7.50 -4.09
CA HIS A 176 0.34 8.43 -3.15
C HIS A 176 1.69 8.90 -3.70
N PHE A 177 2.00 10.16 -3.45
CA PHE A 177 3.21 10.84 -3.87
C PHE A 177 3.93 11.27 -2.59
N TYR A 178 5.04 10.62 -2.26
CA TYR A 178 5.78 10.99 -1.06
C TYR A 178 6.39 12.38 -1.22
N GLY A 179 6.27 13.19 -0.17
CA GLY A 179 6.72 14.57 -0.14
C GLY A 179 5.65 15.52 0.38
N VAL A 180 6.04 16.57 1.08
CA VAL A 180 5.21 17.76 1.23
C VAL A 180 5.22 18.49 -0.12
N GLY A 181 4.06 18.58 -0.79
CA GLY A 181 3.92 19.33 -2.04
C GLY A 181 4.54 20.72 -1.92
N ASN A 182 5.16 21.26 -2.96
CA ASN A 182 6.01 22.45 -2.89
C ASN A 182 5.40 23.60 -2.05
N PHE A 183 5.83 23.80 -0.80
CA PHE A 183 5.38 24.89 0.10
C PHE A 183 6.19 26.16 -0.14
N SER A 184 6.57 26.43 -1.39
CA SER A 184 7.07 27.75 -1.76
C SER A 184 5.90 28.73 -1.69
N LEU A 185 5.70 29.32 -0.51
CA LEU A 185 5.01 30.59 -0.31
C LEU A 185 5.88 31.74 -0.81
#